data_AF-A0A497JUX4-F1
#
_entry.id   AF-A0A497JUX4-F1
#
_cell.length_a   1.000
_cell.length_b   1.000
_cell.length_c   1.000
_cell.angle_alpha   90.00
_cell.angle_beta   90.00
_cell.angle_gamma   90.00
#
_symmetry.space_group_name_H-M   'P 1'
#
loop_
_entity.id
_entity.type
_entity.pdbx_description
1 polymer ?
#
loop_
_entity_poly.entity_id
_entity_poly.type
_entity_poly.pdbx_seq_one_letter_code
_entity_poly.pdbx_strand_id
1 'polypeptide(L)'
;MPRITIRGRDFDISRQDVERTLERLEPEPLKGRARYYIEHNGKKYPIKQVVAEVTGLLRVAFTSRDAYDVLTKLGFDVKEISEE
;
A
#
# COMPACT_ATOMS: atom_id res chain seq x y z
N MET A 1 -13.35 -13.26 0.17
CA MET A 1 -12.24 -12.29 0.15
C MET A 1 -12.83 -10.91 -0.09
N PRO A 2 -12.30 -9.81 0.47
CA PRO A 2 -12.89 -8.49 0.28
C PRO A 2 -12.64 -8.01 -1.15
N ARG A 3 -13.70 -7.54 -1.82
CA ARG A 3 -13.61 -6.93 -3.14
C ARG A 3 -13.25 -5.46 -2.99
N ILE A 4 -12.11 -5.06 -3.56
CA ILE A 4 -11.61 -3.69 -3.53
C ILE A 4 -11.71 -3.12 -4.94
N THR A 5 -12.34 -1.96 -5.09
CA THR A 5 -12.39 -1.24 -6.39
C THR A 5 -11.42 -0.07 -6.37
N ILE A 6 -10.47 -0.05 -7.30
CA ILE A 6 -9.54 1.07 -7.52
C ILE A 6 -9.82 1.63 -8.91
N ARG A 7 -10.33 2.87 -8.97
CA ARG A 7 -10.59 3.60 -10.24
C ARG A 7 -11.39 2.78 -11.27
N GLY A 8 -12.40 2.06 -10.81
CA GLY A 8 -13.28 1.23 -11.66
C GLY A 8 -12.72 -0.15 -12.03
N ARG A 9 -11.57 -0.55 -11.48
CA ARG A 9 -11.03 -1.91 -11.59
C ARG A 9 -11.22 -2.64 -10.26
N ASP A 10 -11.76 -3.84 -10.33
CA ASP A 10 -12.00 -4.68 -9.16
C ASP A 10 -10.84 -5.64 -8.92
N PHE A 11 -10.45 -5.74 -7.65
CA PHE A 11 -9.41 -6.62 -7.16
C PHE A 11 -9.97 -7.47 -6.03
N ASP A 12 -9.65 -8.75 -6.08
CA ASP A 12 -9.90 -9.68 -4.98
C ASP A 12 -8.59 -9.83 -4.20
N ILE A 13 -8.40 -8.96 -3.21
CA ILE A 13 -7.19 -8.88 -2.41
C ILE A 13 -7.57 -8.87 -0.93
N SER A 14 -6.85 -9.64 -0.13
CA SER A 14 -6.99 -9.70 1.32
C SER A 14 -5.76 -9.12 2.03
N ARG A 15 -5.88 -8.93 3.34
CA ARG A 15 -4.75 -8.56 4.18
C ARG A 15 -3.58 -9.55 4.07
N GLN A 16 -3.88 -10.85 4.02
CA GLN A 16 -2.87 -11.91 3.90
C GLN A 16 -2.13 -11.85 2.56
N ASP A 17 -2.80 -11.43 1.48
CA ASP A 17 -2.14 -11.21 0.17
C ASP A 17 -1.11 -10.08 0.24
N VAL A 18 -1.46 -9.01 0.96
CA VAL A 18 -0.54 -7.89 1.20
C VAL A 18 0.63 -8.35 2.06
N GLU A 19 0.39 -9.02 3.20
CA GLU A 19 1.47 -9.49 4.10
C GLU A 19 2.46 -10.43 3.37
N ARG A 20 1.95 -11.42 2.61
CA ARG A 20 2.81 -12.29 1.76
C ARG A 20 3.60 -11.51 0.71
N THR A 21 3.04 -10.41 0.20
CA THR A 21 3.75 -9.54 -0.73
C THR A 21 4.86 -8.78 -0.01
N LEU A 22 4.64 -8.31 1.22
CA LEU A 22 5.64 -7.59 2.01
C LEU A 22 6.83 -8.47 2.40
N GLU A 23 6.62 -9.76 2.67
CA GLU A 23 7.68 -10.72 3.04
C GLU A 23 8.80 -10.82 1.98
N ARG A 24 8.45 -10.64 0.71
CA ARG A 24 9.39 -10.69 -0.44
C ARG A 24 9.74 -9.31 -1.00
N LEU A 25 9.12 -8.26 -0.49
CA LEU A 25 9.27 -6.90 -0.99
C LEU A 25 10.32 -6.16 -0.17
N GLU A 26 11.27 -5.55 -0.87
CA GLU A 26 12.20 -4.60 -0.25
C GLU A 26 11.57 -3.21 -0.21
N PRO A 27 11.47 -2.56 0.97
CA PRO A 27 10.84 -1.26 1.10
C PRO A 27 11.64 -0.19 0.35
N GLU A 28 10.94 0.61 -0.43
CA GLU A 28 11.53 1.79 -1.04
C GLU A 28 11.74 2.90 0.01
N PRO A 29 12.77 3.75 -0.18
CA PRO A 29 13.03 4.85 0.72
C PRO A 29 11.85 5.84 0.73
N LEU A 30 11.41 6.23 1.93
CA LEU A 30 10.40 7.26 2.15
C LEU A 30 11.00 8.65 1.85
N LYS A 31 11.10 8.99 0.57
CA LYS A 31 11.67 10.25 0.08
C LYS A 31 10.68 10.98 -0.84
N GLY A 32 10.85 12.31 -0.94
CA GLY A 32 10.06 13.15 -1.82
C GLY A 32 8.57 13.13 -1.48
N ARG A 33 7.75 12.59 -2.38
CA ARG A 33 6.28 12.56 -2.22
C ARG A 33 5.75 11.32 -1.48
N ALA A 34 6.62 10.39 -1.10
CA ALA A 34 6.25 9.18 -0.37
C ALA A 34 6.09 9.46 1.14
N ARG A 35 5.05 10.22 1.51
CA ARG A 35 4.80 10.62 2.90
C ARG A 35 4.10 9.56 3.74
N TYR A 36 3.34 8.67 3.12
CA TYR A 36 2.53 7.68 3.82
C TYR A 36 3.10 6.27 3.69
N TYR A 37 3.07 5.51 4.78
CA TYR A 37 3.62 4.16 4.85
C TYR A 37 2.81 3.26 5.79
N ILE A 38 3.02 1.95 5.64
CA ILE A 38 2.63 0.94 6.64
C ILE A 38 3.89 0.32 7.23
N GLU A 39 3.79 -0.19 8.45
CA GLU A 39 4.87 -0.94 9.09
C GLU A 39 4.57 -2.43 9.07
N HIS A 40 5.57 -3.23 8.68
CA HIS A 40 5.49 -4.68 8.73
C HIS A 40 6.88 -5.24 9.04
N ASN A 41 6.99 -6.10 10.05
CA ASN A 41 8.25 -6.69 10.52
C ASN A 41 9.39 -5.66 10.72
N GLY A 42 9.07 -4.51 11.31
CA GLY A 42 10.03 -3.42 11.59
C GLY A 42 10.47 -2.62 10.37
N LYS A 43 9.96 -2.92 9.17
CA LYS A 43 10.22 -2.18 7.92
C LYS A 43 9.06 -1.25 7.59
N LYS A 44 9.38 -0.08 7.02
CA LYS A 44 8.40 0.93 6.57
C LYS A 44 8.20 0.86 5.07
N TYR A 45 6.97 0.58 4.63
CA TYR A 45 6.64 0.40 3.22
C TYR A 45 5.76 1.55 2.71
N PRO A 46 6.21 2.34 1.71
CA PRO A 46 5.38 3.35 1.07
C PRO A 46 4.06 2.77 0.55
N ILE A 47 2.93 3.40 0.88
CA ILE A 47 1.60 2.84 0.53
C ILE A 47 1.40 2.59 -0.97
N LYS A 48 1.97 3.45 -1.82
CA LYS A 48 1.86 3.30 -3.28
C LYS A 48 2.71 2.16 -3.82
N GLN A 49 3.82 1.84 -3.16
CA GLN A 49 4.61 0.66 -3.50
C GLN A 49 3.79 -0.59 -3.19
N VAL A 50 3.27 -0.71 -1.96
CA VAL A 50 2.50 -1.87 -1.51
C VAL A 50 1.32 -2.16 -2.45
N VAL A 51 0.53 -1.14 -2.79
CA VAL A 51 -0.62 -1.31 -3.66
C VAL A 51 -0.22 -1.66 -5.09
N ALA A 52 0.86 -1.07 -5.63
CA ALA A 52 1.35 -1.43 -6.96
C ALA A 52 1.78 -2.90 -7.01
N GLU A 53 2.49 -3.39 -6.00
CA GLU A 53 3.02 -4.75 -5.96
C GLU A 53 1.91 -5.80 -5.78
N VAL A 54 0.93 -5.55 -4.90
CA VAL A 54 -0.16 -6.52 -4.66
C VAL A 54 -1.19 -6.55 -5.79
N THR A 55 -1.40 -5.43 -6.50
CA THR A 55 -2.40 -5.33 -7.58
C THR A 55 -1.83 -5.47 -8.99
N GLY A 56 -0.50 -5.34 -9.14
CA GLY A 56 0.16 -5.23 -10.43
C GLY A 56 -0.12 -3.91 -11.17
N LEU A 57 -0.80 -2.95 -10.56
CA LEU A 57 -1.09 -1.65 -11.18
C LEU A 57 0.16 -0.76 -11.21
N LEU A 58 0.33 -0.05 -12.33
CA LEU A 58 1.30 1.05 -12.40
C LEU A 58 0.90 2.15 -11.40
N ARG A 59 1.88 2.73 -10.72
CA ARG A 59 1.66 3.81 -9.73
C ARG A 59 0.99 5.06 -10.30
N VAL A 60 1.06 5.27 -11.61
CA VAL A 60 0.38 6.38 -12.30
C VAL A 60 -1.12 6.14 -12.46
N ALA A 61 -1.57 4.89 -12.35
CA ALA A 61 -2.98 4.52 -12.49
C ALA A 61 -3.82 4.81 -11.25
N PHE A 62 -3.19 5.17 -10.11
CA PHE A 62 -3.88 5.45 -8.86
C PHE A 62 -3.14 6.51 -8.02
N THR A 63 -3.88 7.16 -7.12
CA THR A 63 -3.37 8.21 -6.24
C THR A 63 -2.91 7.67 -4.89
N SER A 64 -2.18 8.46 -4.11
CA SER A 64 -1.84 8.10 -2.72
C SER A 64 -3.10 7.90 -1.87
N ARG A 65 -4.17 8.68 -2.13
CA ARG A 65 -5.45 8.52 -1.43
C ARG A 65 -6.12 7.19 -1.74
N ASP A 66 -6.12 6.77 -3.01
CA ASP A 66 -6.63 5.46 -3.39
C ASP A 66 -5.88 4.36 -2.62
N ALA A 67 -4.55 4.45 -2.55
CA ALA A 67 -3.75 3.47 -1.81
C ALA A 67 -4.01 3.48 -0.30
N TYR A 68 -4.18 4.66 0.29
CA TYR A 68 -4.54 4.83 1.70
C TYR A 68 -5.87 4.14 2.00
N ASP A 69 -6.91 4.41 1.21
CA ASP A 69 -8.25 3.85 1.42
C ASP A 69 -8.24 2.32 1.29
N VAL A 70 -7.48 1.78 0.34
CA VAL A 70 -7.32 0.33 0.17
C VAL A 70 -6.68 -0.31 1.39
N LEU A 71 -5.52 0.18 1.83
CA LEU A 71 -4.80 -0.43 2.94
C LEU A 71 -5.56 -0.29 4.26
N THR A 72 -6.20 0.86 4.51
CA THR A 72 -7.06 1.05 5.68
C THR A 72 -8.26 0.11 5.67
N LYS A 73 -8.92 -0.11 4.51
CA LYS A 73 -10.01 -1.09 4.37
C LYS A 73 -9.57 -2.52 4.62
N LEU A 74 -8.31 -2.85 4.32
CA LEU A 74 -7.70 -4.15 4.61
C LEU A 74 -7.21 -4.26 6.07
N GLY A 75 -7.39 -3.21 6.88
CA GLY A 75 -7.06 -3.19 8.30
C GLY A 75 -5.60 -2.88 8.62
N PHE A 76 -4.86 -2.27 7.68
CA PHE A 76 -3.51 -1.76 7.94
C PHE A 76 -3.55 -0.39 8.62
N ASP A 77 -2.61 -0.17 9.53
CA ASP A 77 -2.33 1.13 10.13
C ASP A 77 -1.43 1.93 9.18
N VAL A 78 -1.98 2.98 8.56
CA VAL A 78 -1.26 3.86 7.65
C VAL A 78 -0.76 5.09 8.41
N LYS A 79 0.55 5.24 8.46
CA LYS A 79 1.26 6.34 9.14
C LYS A 79 1.75 7.36 8.14
N GLU A 80 1.92 8.60 8.59
CA GLU A 80 2.57 9.67 7.84
C GLU A 80 3.98 9.90 8.40
N ILE A 81 4.96 10.22 7.54
CA ILE A 81 6.23 10.77 8.01
C ILE A 81 5.95 12.18 8.49
N SER A 82 6.01 12.40 9.80
CA SER A 82 6.11 13.75 10.33
C SER A 82 7.55 14.21 10.07
N GLU A 83 7.71 15.26 9.26
CA GLU A 83 8.96 16.02 9.23
C GLU A 83 9.03 16.79 10.55
N GLU A 84 9.76 16.26 11.53
CA GLU A 84 10.29 17.03 12.67
C GLU A 84 11.56 17.78 12.25
#